data_AF-A0A849RHF4-F1
#
_entry.id   AF-A0A849RHF4-F1
#
_cell.length_a   1.000
_cell.length_b   1.000
_cell.length_c   1.000
_cell.angle_alpha   90.00
_cell.angle_beta   90.00
_cell.angle_gamma   90.00
#
_symmetry.space_group_name_H-M   'P 1'
#
loop_
_entity.id
_entity.type
_entity.pdbx_description
1 polymer ?
#
loop_
_entity_poly.entity_id
_entity_poly.type
_entity_poly.pdbx_seq_one_letter_code
_entity_poly.pdbx_strand_id
1 'polypeptide(L)'
;MESEELLQRAIGIIGQSDPIIKLLQQVKMGKMKPEDAGLRAVIEAWLGTYEKVIRTEGLTQAALRRIDPSPRVAVLLEAGVLHGDQPAVRELEKTFSQALAQAPAG
;
A
#
# COMPACT_ATOMS: atom_id res chain seq x y z
N MET A 1 13.25 -18.19 8.75
CA MET A 1 12.47 -18.75 7.62
C MET A 1 11.04 -18.25 7.68
N GLU A 2 10.36 -18.38 8.82
CA GLU A 2 8.98 -17.89 9.03
C GLU A 2 8.74 -16.43 8.63
N SER A 3 9.62 -15.49 9.02
CA SER A 3 9.44 -14.08 8.63
C SER A 3 9.61 -13.82 7.12
N GLU A 4 10.47 -14.58 6.41
CA GLU A 4 10.59 -14.45 4.96
C GLU A 4 9.36 -15.04 4.25
N GLU A 5 8.80 -16.15 4.74
CA GLU A 5 7.55 -16.71 4.21
C GLU A 5 6.37 -15.75 4.42
N LEU A 6 6.28 -15.14 5.61
CA LEU A 6 5.31 -14.08 5.89
C LEU A 6 5.48 -12.89 4.96
N LEU A 7 6.73 -12.48 4.70
CA LEU A 7 7.03 -11.41 3.76
C LEU A 7 6.62 -11.75 2.33
N GLN A 8 6.91 -12.96 1.85
CA GLN A 8 6.50 -13.39 0.50
C GLN A 8 4.97 -13.41 0.38
N ARG A 9 4.27 -13.87 1.42
CA ARG A 9 2.81 -13.81 1.48
C ARG A 9 2.29 -12.37 1.47
N ALA A 10 2.90 -11.48 2.25
CA ALA A 10 2.58 -10.05 2.29
C ALA A 10 2.73 -9.39 0.91
N ILE A 11 3.86 -9.64 0.23
CA ILE A 11 4.11 -9.16 -1.13
C ILE A 11 3.05 -9.68 -2.10
N GLY A 12 2.69 -10.97 -2.00
CA GLY A 12 1.65 -11.56 -2.84
C GLY A 12 0.28 -10.91 -2.64
N ILE A 13 -0.14 -10.69 -1.40
CA ILE A 13 -1.43 -10.07 -1.07
C ILE A 13 -1.48 -8.61 -1.56
N ILE A 14 -0.44 -7.83 -1.28
CA ILE A 14 -0.33 -6.43 -1.73
C ILE A 14 -0.34 -6.36 -3.26
N GLY A 15 0.44 -7.22 -3.93
CA GLY A 15 0.58 -7.23 -5.38
C GLY A 15 -0.70 -7.63 -6.12
N GLN A 16 -1.50 -8.55 -5.57
CA GLN A 16 -2.77 -8.97 -6.17
C GLN A 16 -3.79 -7.83 -6.30
N SER A 17 -3.75 -6.87 -5.38
CA SER A 17 -4.67 -5.74 -5.32
C SER A 17 -4.05 -4.42 -5.80
N ASP A 18 -2.80 -4.45 -6.31
CA ASP A 18 -2.05 -3.23 -6.63
C ASP A 18 -2.69 -2.43 -7.79
N PRO A 19 -3.21 -1.21 -7.53
CA PRO A 19 -3.88 -0.38 -8.54
C PRO A 19 -2.90 0.15 -9.60
N ILE A 20 -1.59 0.18 -9.33
CA ILE A 20 -0.58 0.76 -10.23
C ILE A 20 -0.44 -0.07 -11.50
N ILE A 21 -0.50 -1.39 -11.41
CA ILE A 21 -0.20 -2.28 -12.55
C ILE A 21 -1.24 -2.14 -13.66
N LYS A 22 -2.53 -2.00 -13.29
CA LYS A 22 -3.64 -2.02 -14.27
C LYS A 22 -4.33 -0.68 -14.43
N LEU A 23 -4.67 -0.02 -13.31
CA LEU A 23 -5.58 1.12 -13.35
C LEU A 23 -4.84 2.41 -13.61
N LEU A 24 -3.66 2.58 -13.03
CA LEU A 24 -2.85 3.78 -13.27
C LEU A 24 -2.50 3.97 -14.75
N GLN A 25 -2.26 2.88 -15.49
CA GLN A 25 -2.02 2.96 -16.93
C GLN A 25 -3.26 3.49 -17.67
N GLN A 26 -4.48 3.10 -17.27
CA GLN A 26 -5.70 3.65 -17.87
C GLN A 26 -5.87 5.14 -17.58
N VAL A 27 -5.51 5.59 -16.37
CA VAL A 27 -5.52 7.00 -15.98
C VAL A 27 -4.54 7.81 -16.84
N LYS A 28 -3.30 7.33 -16.97
CA LYS A 28 -2.26 7.98 -17.79
C LYS A 28 -2.64 8.07 -19.27
N MET A 29 -3.39 7.10 -19.78
CA MET A 29 -3.90 7.10 -21.16
C MET A 29 -5.18 7.94 -21.34
N GLY A 30 -5.73 8.56 -20.29
CA GLY A 30 -6.99 9.29 -20.34
C GLY A 30 -8.24 8.42 -20.54
N LYS A 31 -8.11 7.09 -20.39
CA LYS A 31 -9.22 6.13 -20.51
C LYS A 31 -10.03 6.00 -19.23
N MET A 32 -9.47 6.45 -18.11
CA MET A 32 -10.09 6.51 -16.79
C MET A 32 -9.76 7.85 -16.16
N LYS A 33 -10.70 8.48 -15.50
CA LYS A 33 -10.47 9.72 -14.76
C LYS A 33 -10.01 9.39 -13.34
N PRO A 34 -9.09 10.19 -12.74
CA PRO A 34 -8.70 10.02 -11.33
C PRO A 34 -9.89 10.03 -10.36
N GLU A 35 -10.97 10.72 -10.73
CA GLU A 35 -12.16 10.87 -9.91
C GLU A 35 -13.18 9.74 -10.07
N ASP A 36 -12.93 8.78 -10.96
CA ASP A 36 -13.86 7.69 -11.23
C ASP A 36 -14.11 6.87 -9.95
N ALA A 37 -15.40 6.66 -9.63
CA ALA A 37 -15.79 5.98 -8.40
C ALA A 37 -15.23 4.55 -8.29
N GLY A 38 -15.13 3.83 -9.42
CA GLY A 38 -14.52 2.50 -9.45
C GLY A 38 -13.03 2.51 -9.13
N LEU A 39 -12.30 3.55 -9.57
CA LEU A 39 -10.88 3.72 -9.26
C LEU A 39 -10.67 4.02 -7.78
N ARG A 40 -11.49 4.92 -7.22
CA ARG A 40 -11.49 5.24 -5.79
C ARG A 40 -11.74 4.01 -4.93
N ALA A 41 -12.76 3.23 -5.26
CA ALA A 41 -13.09 2.00 -4.52
C ALA A 41 -11.93 0.99 -4.52
N VAL A 42 -11.24 0.82 -5.65
CA VAL A 42 -10.07 -0.08 -5.71
C VAL A 42 -8.92 0.44 -4.85
N ILE A 43 -8.68 1.75 -4.86
CA ILE A 43 -7.60 2.34 -4.06
C ILE A 43 -7.89 2.25 -2.57
N GLU A 44 -9.12 2.54 -2.13
CA GLU A 44 -9.53 2.38 -0.74
C GLU A 44 -9.38 0.93 -0.27
N ALA A 45 -9.80 -0.03 -1.11
CA ALA A 45 -9.62 -1.46 -0.83
C ALA A 45 -8.15 -1.86 -0.74
N TRP A 46 -7.30 -1.31 -1.61
CA TRP A 46 -5.86 -1.54 -1.60
C TRP A 46 -5.18 -0.96 -0.35
N LEU A 47 -5.50 0.28 0.04
CA LEU A 47 -5.01 0.90 1.28
C LEU A 47 -5.38 0.07 2.50
N GLY A 48 -6.64 -0.37 2.60
CA GLY A 48 -7.10 -1.23 3.70
C GLY A 48 -6.46 -2.61 3.70
N THR A 49 -6.14 -3.16 2.52
CA THR A 49 -5.36 -4.40 2.40
C THR A 49 -3.93 -4.19 2.90
N TYR A 50 -3.30 -3.10 2.51
CA TYR A 50 -1.97 -2.73 2.96
C TYR A 50 -1.89 -2.61 4.47
N GLU A 51 -2.87 -1.91 5.07
CA GLU A 51 -2.94 -1.71 6.52
C GLU A 51 -3.04 -3.04 7.29
N LYS A 52 -3.86 -3.98 6.79
CA LYS A 52 -3.96 -5.33 7.39
C LYS A 52 -2.64 -6.10 7.31
N VAL A 53 -1.94 -5.99 6.18
CA VAL A 53 -0.67 -6.68 5.97
C VAL A 53 0.41 -6.16 6.92
N ILE A 54 0.55 -4.84 7.06
CA ILE A 54 1.57 -4.25 7.95
C ILE A 54 1.28 -4.49 9.44
N ARG A 55 0.01 -4.73 9.81
CA ARG A 55 -0.39 -5.12 11.17
C ARG A 55 -0.20 -6.62 11.46
N THR A 56 0.21 -7.41 10.48
CA THR A 56 0.44 -8.84 10.68
C THR A 56 1.65 -9.06 11.60
N GLU A 57 1.43 -9.79 12.71
CA GLU A 57 2.48 -10.14 13.65
C GLU A 57 3.55 -11.03 12.97
N GLY A 58 4.80 -10.93 13.44
CA GLY A 58 5.93 -11.75 12.94
C GLY A 58 6.73 -11.15 11.79
N LEU A 59 6.31 -10.02 11.22
CA LEU A 59 7.16 -9.23 10.32
C LEU A 59 8.27 -8.52 11.11
N THR A 60 9.52 -8.67 10.67
CA THR A 60 10.64 -7.89 11.22
C THR A 60 10.69 -6.49 10.63
N GLN A 61 11.50 -5.61 11.22
CA GLN A 61 11.76 -4.30 10.64
C GLN A 61 12.34 -4.39 9.22
N ALA A 62 13.23 -5.36 8.96
CA ALA A 62 13.77 -5.57 7.62
C ALA A 62 12.68 -5.98 6.62
N ALA A 63 11.76 -6.86 7.03
CA ALA A 63 10.61 -7.25 6.21
C ALA A 63 9.67 -6.07 5.93
N LEU A 64 9.33 -5.28 6.94
CA LEU A 64 8.48 -4.09 6.80
C LEU A 64 9.06 -3.07 5.83
N ARG A 65 10.37 -2.79 5.90
CA ARG A 65 11.04 -1.86 4.96
C ARG A 65 10.96 -2.34 3.50
N ARG A 66 10.91 -3.65 3.25
CA ARG A 66 10.76 -4.22 1.89
C ARG A 66 9.35 -4.04 1.34
N ILE A 67 8.36 -3.82 2.20
CA ILE A 67 6.97 -3.53 1.84
C ILE A 67 6.58 -2.10 2.23
N ASP A 68 7.53 -1.16 2.25
CA ASP A 68 7.23 0.25 2.49
C ASP A 68 6.14 0.75 1.52
N PRO A 69 5.01 1.29 2.02
CA PRO A 69 3.93 1.81 1.17
C PRO A 69 4.30 3.10 0.43
N SER A 70 5.27 3.87 0.95
CA SER A 70 5.57 5.24 0.51
C SER A 70 5.83 5.38 -0.99
N PRO A 71 6.64 4.51 -1.64
CA PRO A 71 6.86 4.61 -3.09
C PRO A 71 5.58 4.45 -3.92
N ARG A 72 4.66 3.58 -3.48
CA ARG A 72 3.39 3.35 -4.19
C ARG A 72 2.41 4.49 -3.94
N VAL A 73 2.33 4.97 -2.71
CA VAL A 73 1.51 6.13 -2.35
C VAL A 73 1.95 7.37 -3.14
N ALA A 74 3.25 7.63 -3.26
CA ALA A 74 3.77 8.74 -4.04
C ALA A 74 3.32 8.70 -5.51
N VAL A 75 3.42 7.52 -6.16
CA VAL A 75 2.96 7.32 -7.54
C VAL A 75 1.45 7.59 -7.69
N LEU A 76 0.64 7.20 -6.71
CA LEU A 76 -0.81 7.43 -6.74
C LEU A 76 -1.18 8.90 -6.49
N LEU A 77 -0.40 9.61 -5.67
CA LEU A 77 -0.53 11.06 -5.45
C LEU A 77 -0.15 11.85 -6.72
N GLU A 78 0.97 11.52 -7.35
CA GLU A 78 1.43 12.14 -8.60
C GLU A 78 0.43 11.98 -9.74
N ALA A 79 -0.25 10.83 -9.77
CA ALA A 79 -1.30 10.54 -10.74
C ALA A 79 -2.63 11.27 -10.46
N GLY A 80 -2.72 12.01 -9.36
CA GLY A 80 -3.92 12.73 -8.93
C GLY A 80 -5.04 11.83 -8.42
N VAL A 81 -4.76 10.53 -8.21
CA VAL A 81 -5.78 9.56 -7.80
C VAL A 81 -5.91 9.49 -6.27
N LEU A 82 -4.80 9.70 -5.56
CA LEU A 82 -4.81 10.06 -4.15
C LEU A 82 -4.62 11.56 -3.98
N HIS A 83 -5.10 12.09 -2.86
CA HIS A 83 -4.78 13.44 -2.41
C HIS A 83 -4.08 13.37 -1.04
N GLY A 84 -3.06 14.19 -0.83
CA GLY A 84 -2.23 14.14 0.40
C GLY A 84 -3.00 14.45 1.69
N ASP A 85 -4.17 15.09 1.57
CA ASP A 85 -5.05 15.37 2.71
C ASP A 85 -6.05 14.25 3.01
N GLN A 86 -6.02 13.15 2.26
CA GLN A 86 -6.89 12.01 2.55
C GLN A 86 -6.49 11.35 3.89
N PRO A 87 -7.45 11.19 4.83
CA PRO A 87 -7.19 10.54 6.11
C PRO A 87 -6.56 9.15 6.00
N ALA A 88 -6.96 8.38 4.98
CA ALA A 88 -6.46 7.02 4.76
C ALA A 88 -4.95 6.97 4.46
N VAL A 89 -4.41 7.97 3.75
CA VAL A 89 -2.96 8.04 3.48
C VAL A 89 -2.19 8.30 4.77
N ARG A 90 -2.64 9.30 5.55
CA ARG A 90 -2.04 9.65 6.84
C ARG A 90 -2.11 8.51 7.84
N GLU A 91 -3.23 7.78 7.89
CA GLU A 91 -3.38 6.63 8.78
C GLU A 91 -2.49 5.46 8.35
N LEU A 92 -2.30 5.23 7.04
CA LEU A 92 -1.37 4.21 6.55
C LEU A 92 0.09 4.53 6.93
N GLU A 93 0.53 5.78 6.74
CA GLU A 93 1.87 6.23 7.12
C GLU A 93 2.12 6.08 8.63
N LYS A 94 1.13 6.48 9.44
CA LYS A 94 1.17 6.32 10.89
C LYS A 94 1.22 4.85 11.30
N THR A 95 0.38 4.02 10.70
CA THR A 95 0.32 2.58 11.00
C THR A 95 1.64 1.90 10.63
N PHE A 96 2.23 2.25 9.48
CA PHE A 96 3.52 1.72 9.07
C PHE A 96 4.63 2.13 10.04
N SER A 97 4.67 3.40 10.44
CA SER A 97 5.64 3.91 11.41
C SER A 97 5.52 3.20 12.76
N GLN A 98 4.30 2.95 13.22
CA GLN A 98 4.03 2.21 14.45
C GLN A 98 4.45 0.74 14.35
N ALA A 99 4.10 0.06 13.25
CA ALA A 99 4.49 -1.32 13.00
C ALA A 99 6.02 -1.45 12.96
N LEU A 100 6.71 -0.53 12.29
CA LEU A 100 8.16 -0.51 12.22
C LEU A 100 8.82 -0.30 13.58
N ALA A 101 8.27 0.58 14.42
CA ALA A 101 8.80 0.83 15.75
C ALA A 101 8.60 -0.34 16.73
N GLN A 102 7.54 -1.14 16.52
CA GLN A 102 7.18 -2.27 17.38
C GLN A 102 7.79 -3.59 16.91
N ALA A 103 8.17 -3.69 15.64
CA ALA A 103 8.71 -4.91 15.06
C ALA A 103 10.11 -5.23 15.59
N PRO A 104 10.45 -6.54 15.72
CA PRO A 104 11.80 -6.96 16.05
C PRO A 104 12.78 -6.52 14.96
N ALA A 105 13.99 -6.13 15.36
CA ALA A 105 15.03 -5.59 14.46
C ALA A 105 15.57 -6.60 13.43
N GLY A 106 15.11 -7.86 13.47
CA GLY A 106 15.63 -9.01 12.73
C GLY A 106 15.66 -8.89 11.22
#